data_AF-A0A0A9EVG1-F1
#
_entry.id   AF-A0A0A9EVG1-F1
#
_cell.length_a   1.000
_cell.length_b   1.000
_cell.length_c   1.000
_cell.angle_alpha   90.00
_cell.angle_beta   90.00
_cell.angle_gamma   90.00
#
_symmetry.space_group_name_H-M   'P 1'
#
loop_
_entity.id
_entity.type
_entity.pdbx_description
1 polymer ?
#
loop_
_entity_poly.entity_id
_entity_poly.type
_entity_poly.pdbx_seq_one_letter_code
_entity_poly.pdbx_strand_id
1 'polypeptide(L)'
;MNGSDWPSPSTNLSMVEEHIKKIVAATGVDVPRLVTGGSSLATLPLPLAAFVSLTITYKLDKASERFLNLAGPALENLAASCPWPSMAIVAALWTQKVKRWSDFLVFSASRTVFHHNNDAVEQLLRSCFTATLGMSSSSVCCCGGVASLLGHGFGSHCSGGLSPVAPGILYLRIFRCIKDCSILAEDILSLLMLSVKDIAETTVPRQRSDKLKKSKYGMRHGQVSLAAAMTQVKVAASLGATLVWLSGGTALVQSLIQEMLPSWFLSVQNLDQGGASGGMVYKLCGHALAYFAVYSGMFAWGIDPVPVSRRRERVMRSHFEFLASALDGKISLGCDLSLWRAYVSGFLGLVVECTPCWVQEVDLKVLRRLSNGLRQWSEDKLAVALLRRAGPEAMDAAAELILGSE
;
A
#
# COMPACT_ATOMS: atom_id res chain seq x y z
N MET A 1 -3.68 -33.15 25.94
CA MET A 1 -5.13 -32.84 26.10
C MET A 1 -5.95 -33.99 25.52
N ASN A 2 -5.71 -35.23 25.96
CA ASN A 2 -6.25 -36.44 25.31
C ASN A 2 -7.24 -37.21 26.21
N GLY A 3 -7.80 -36.54 27.23
CA GLY A 3 -8.88 -37.09 28.03
C GLY A 3 -10.23 -36.86 27.35
N SER A 4 -11.21 -37.73 27.62
CA SER A 4 -12.59 -37.63 27.12
C SER A 4 -13.30 -36.33 27.48
N ASP A 5 -12.77 -35.60 28.47
CA ASP A 5 -13.38 -34.39 29.03
C ASP A 5 -13.06 -33.11 28.23
N TRP A 6 -12.21 -33.21 27.20
CA TRP A 6 -11.82 -32.07 26.38
C TRP A 6 -12.57 -32.04 25.04
N PRO A 7 -13.08 -30.85 24.61
CA PRO A 7 -13.72 -30.73 23.31
C PRO A 7 -12.73 -31.04 22.19
N SER A 8 -13.16 -31.86 21.23
CA SER A 8 -12.36 -32.17 20.05
C SER A 8 -12.51 -31.05 19.01
N PRO A 9 -11.42 -30.54 18.41
CA PRO A 9 -11.52 -29.55 17.33
C PRO A 9 -12.14 -30.14 16.06
N SER A 10 -12.09 -31.47 15.88
CA SER A 10 -12.54 -32.16 14.66
C SER A 10 -14.00 -31.88 14.28
N THR A 11 -14.86 -31.58 15.26
CA THR A 11 -16.27 -31.28 15.04
C THR A 11 -16.50 -30.03 14.18
N ASN A 12 -15.67 -29.00 14.34
CA ASN A 12 -15.85 -27.71 13.67
C ASN A 12 -14.70 -27.35 12.72
N LEU A 13 -13.57 -28.08 12.76
CA LEU A 13 -12.36 -27.68 12.05
C LEU A 13 -12.56 -27.57 10.53
N SER A 14 -13.19 -28.56 9.89
CA SER A 14 -13.46 -28.54 8.44
C SER A 14 -14.33 -27.34 8.04
N MET A 15 -15.35 -27.05 8.86
CA MET A 15 -16.22 -25.89 8.69
C MET A 15 -15.41 -24.60 8.82
N VAL A 16 -14.59 -24.44 9.87
CA VAL A 16 -13.74 -23.27 10.07
C VAL A 16 -12.77 -23.06 8.91
N GLU A 17 -12.12 -24.13 8.43
CA GLU A 17 -11.21 -24.07 7.29
C GLU A 17 -11.94 -23.62 6.02
N GLU A 18 -13.11 -24.17 5.72
CA GLU A 18 -13.91 -23.74 4.56
C GLU A 18 -14.29 -22.26 4.64
N HIS A 19 -14.65 -21.77 5.83
CA HIS A 19 -14.95 -20.35 6.03
C HIS A 19 -13.72 -19.46 5.86
N ILE A 20 -12.55 -19.89 6.33
CA ILE A 20 -11.28 -19.18 6.08
C ILE A 20 -11.03 -19.08 4.57
N LYS A 21 -11.20 -20.18 3.82
CA LYS A 21 -11.04 -20.19 2.37
C LYS A 21 -12.01 -19.21 1.69
N LYS A 22 -13.27 -19.17 2.13
CA LYS A 22 -14.28 -18.21 1.65
C LYS A 22 -13.87 -16.76 1.91
N ILE A 23 -13.37 -16.44 3.11
CA ILE A 23 -12.90 -15.09 3.45
C ILE A 23 -11.72 -14.68 2.56
N VAL A 24 -10.72 -15.54 2.41
CA VAL A 24 -9.53 -15.25 1.58
C VAL A 24 -9.93 -15.07 0.11
N ALA A 25 -10.73 -15.99 -0.43
CA ALA A 25 -11.23 -15.90 -1.81
C ALA A 25 -12.04 -14.62 -2.06
N ALA A 26 -12.85 -14.17 -1.10
CA ALA A 26 -13.62 -12.93 -1.21
C ALA A 26 -12.74 -11.68 -1.37
N THR A 27 -11.48 -11.74 -0.92
CA THR A 27 -10.52 -10.64 -1.10
C THR A 27 -9.76 -10.68 -2.42
N GLY A 28 -10.08 -11.61 -3.34
CA GLY A 28 -9.38 -11.77 -4.62
C GLY A 28 -8.05 -12.52 -4.52
N VAL A 29 -7.82 -13.21 -3.40
CA VAL A 29 -6.62 -14.02 -3.16
C VAL A 29 -6.93 -15.47 -3.43
N ASP A 30 -6.11 -16.11 -4.26
CA ASP A 30 -6.17 -17.53 -4.52
C ASP A 30 -5.83 -18.28 -3.23
N VAL A 31 -6.78 -19.10 -2.80
CA VAL A 31 -6.62 -19.91 -1.59
C VAL A 31 -5.50 -20.92 -1.85
N PRO A 32 -4.37 -20.86 -1.12
CA PRO A 32 -3.33 -21.85 -1.27
C PRO A 32 -3.92 -23.22 -1.02
N ARG A 33 -3.49 -24.23 -1.79
CA ARG A 33 -3.69 -25.63 -1.38
C ARG A 33 -2.85 -25.86 -0.14
N LEU A 34 -3.38 -25.42 1.01
CA LEU A 34 -2.85 -25.70 2.33
C LEU A 34 -2.69 -27.21 2.37
N VAL A 35 -1.43 -27.66 2.43
CA VAL A 35 -1.12 -29.10 2.39
C VAL A 35 -1.98 -29.76 3.46
N THR A 36 -3.00 -30.49 3.02
CA THR A 36 -3.62 -31.55 3.79
C THR A 36 -2.52 -32.58 3.98
N GLY A 37 -1.63 -32.33 4.94
CA GLY A 37 -0.69 -33.33 5.42
C GLY A 37 -1.54 -34.52 5.82
N GLY A 38 -1.40 -35.63 5.10
CA GLY A 38 -2.22 -36.81 5.28
C GLY A 38 -2.30 -37.19 6.75
N SER A 39 -3.52 -37.44 7.23
CA SER A 39 -3.84 -38.16 8.47
C SER A 39 -3.04 -37.80 9.74
N SER A 40 -2.40 -36.63 9.83
CA SER A 40 -1.73 -36.19 11.05
C SER A 40 -2.74 -35.45 11.93
N LEU A 41 -2.82 -35.84 13.20
CA LEU A 41 -3.68 -35.17 14.16
C LEU A 41 -3.33 -33.68 14.18
N ALA A 42 -4.35 -32.82 14.04
CA ALA A 42 -4.18 -31.38 14.21
C ALA A 42 -3.66 -31.11 15.63
N THR A 43 -2.41 -30.69 15.76
CA THR A 43 -1.73 -30.47 17.05
C THR A 43 -1.47 -28.99 17.28
N LEU A 44 -1.58 -28.58 18.54
CA LEU A 44 -1.20 -27.24 19.00
C LEU A 44 0.17 -27.32 19.70
N PRO A 45 1.05 -26.32 19.50
CA PRO A 45 2.24 -26.17 20.33
C PRO A 45 1.86 -26.13 21.82
N LEU A 46 2.67 -26.77 22.68
CA LEU A 46 2.34 -26.96 24.09
C LEU A 46 1.94 -25.66 24.83
N PRO A 47 2.65 -24.52 24.68
CA PRO A 47 2.25 -23.28 25.34
C PRO A 47 0.87 -22.78 24.89
N LEU A 48 0.57 -22.90 23.60
CA LEU A 48 -0.72 -22.52 23.04
C LEU A 48 -1.83 -23.48 23.51
N ALA A 49 -1.56 -24.78 23.50
CA ALA A 49 -2.46 -25.81 23.99
C ALA A 49 -2.85 -25.58 25.47
N ALA A 50 -1.86 -25.31 26.33
CA ALA A 50 -2.08 -24.98 27.73
C ALA A 50 -2.92 -23.70 27.89
N PHE A 51 -2.65 -22.67 27.10
CA PHE A 51 -3.38 -21.41 27.18
C PHE A 51 -4.83 -21.53 26.69
N VAL A 52 -5.08 -22.26 25.61
CA VAL A 52 -6.44 -22.60 25.17
C VAL A 52 -7.17 -23.39 26.25
N SER A 53 -6.51 -24.38 26.85
CA SER A 53 -7.07 -25.21 27.92
C SER A 53 -7.49 -24.39 29.15
N LEU A 54 -6.66 -23.44 29.58
CA LEU A 54 -6.98 -22.52 30.66
C LEU A 54 -8.15 -21.59 30.30
N THR A 55 -8.17 -21.06 29.08
CA THR A 55 -9.14 -20.02 28.69
C THR A 55 -10.51 -20.62 28.33
N ILE A 56 -10.55 -21.82 27.73
CA ILE A 56 -11.78 -22.52 27.39
C ILE A 56 -12.49 -23.13 28.61
N THR A 57 -11.84 -23.19 29.76
CA THR A 57 -12.48 -23.65 31.02
C THR A 57 -13.08 -22.52 31.87
N TYR A 58 -12.79 -21.24 31.55
CA TYR A 58 -13.41 -20.10 32.27
C TYR A 58 -14.94 -20.12 32.17
N LYS A 59 -15.64 -19.87 33.29
CA LYS A 59 -17.08 -19.55 33.23
C LYS A 59 -17.27 -18.24 32.46
N LEU A 60 -18.35 -18.13 31.69
CA LEU A 60 -18.70 -16.95 30.90
C LEU A 60 -19.73 -16.11 31.66
N ASP A 61 -19.30 -15.51 32.76
CA ASP A 61 -20.10 -14.54 33.53
C ASP A 61 -19.62 -13.09 33.30
N LYS A 62 -20.38 -12.11 33.78
CA LYS A 62 -20.06 -10.68 33.58
C LYS A 62 -18.76 -10.25 34.27
N ALA A 63 -18.30 -10.99 35.29
CA ALA A 63 -17.04 -10.71 35.99
C ALA A 63 -15.82 -11.25 35.22
N SER A 64 -15.96 -12.42 34.61
CA SER A 64 -14.97 -13.12 33.79
C SER A 64 -14.77 -12.51 32.40
N GLU A 65 -15.75 -11.76 31.88
CA GLU A 65 -15.69 -11.09 30.58
C GLU A 65 -14.47 -10.14 30.47
N ARG A 66 -14.09 -9.48 31.57
CA ARG A 66 -12.88 -8.64 31.62
C ARG A 66 -11.59 -9.42 31.40
N PHE A 67 -11.49 -10.64 31.96
CA PHE A 67 -10.32 -11.50 31.77
C PHE A 67 -10.26 -12.06 30.35
N LEU A 68 -11.42 -12.35 29.74
CA LEU A 68 -11.49 -12.79 28.35
C LEU A 68 -11.16 -11.68 27.36
N ASN A 69 -11.49 -10.42 27.68
CA ASN A 69 -11.05 -9.27 26.88
C ASN A 69 -9.53 -9.09 26.87
N LEU A 70 -8.82 -9.58 27.90
CA LEU A 70 -7.36 -9.63 27.95
C LEU A 70 -6.81 -10.89 27.28
N ALA A 71 -7.38 -12.06 27.61
CA ALA A 71 -6.89 -13.35 27.15
C ALA A 71 -7.15 -13.59 25.65
N GLY A 72 -8.25 -13.05 25.11
CA GLY A 72 -8.63 -13.19 23.70
C GLY A 72 -7.57 -12.65 22.74
N PRO A 73 -7.18 -11.36 22.82
CA PRO A 73 -6.12 -10.80 22.00
C PRO A 73 -4.77 -11.50 22.18
N ALA A 74 -4.43 -11.92 23.41
CA ALA A 74 -3.21 -12.69 23.67
C ALA A 74 -3.25 -14.05 22.96
N LEU A 75 -4.39 -14.73 23.00
CA LEU A 75 -4.58 -16.04 22.37
C LEU A 75 -4.54 -15.93 20.85
N GLU A 76 -5.19 -14.91 20.30
CA GLU A 76 -5.15 -14.58 18.87
C GLU A 76 -3.71 -14.34 18.40
N ASN A 77 -2.94 -13.50 19.10
CA ASN A 77 -1.56 -13.18 18.72
C ASN A 77 -0.63 -14.39 18.81
N LEU A 78 -0.75 -15.21 19.86
CA LEU A 78 0.04 -16.43 20.02
C LEU A 78 -0.28 -17.44 18.92
N ALA A 79 -1.57 -17.67 18.65
CA ALA A 79 -1.99 -18.61 17.63
C ALA A 79 -1.69 -18.15 16.20
N ALA A 80 -1.77 -16.84 15.93
CA ALA A 80 -1.36 -16.26 14.65
C ALA A 80 0.15 -16.39 14.39
N SER A 81 0.96 -16.45 15.46
CA SER A 81 2.41 -16.66 15.37
C SER A 81 2.81 -18.13 15.22
N CYS A 82 1.85 -19.06 15.32
CA CYS A 82 2.08 -20.49 15.17
C CYS A 82 1.85 -20.93 13.72
N PRO A 83 2.46 -22.06 13.28
CA PRO A 83 2.18 -22.63 11.97
C PRO A 83 0.70 -22.95 11.79
N TRP A 84 0.23 -22.86 10.55
CA TRP A 84 -1.05 -23.44 10.17
C TRP A 84 -1.10 -24.94 10.54
N PRO A 85 -2.22 -25.49 11.08
CA PRO A 85 -3.54 -24.88 11.28
C PRO A 85 -3.81 -24.38 12.71
N SER A 86 -2.80 -23.94 13.47
CA SER A 86 -2.96 -23.65 14.90
C SER A 86 -4.13 -22.71 15.23
N MET A 87 -4.24 -21.57 14.53
CA MET A 87 -5.34 -20.63 14.78
C MET A 87 -6.72 -21.18 14.34
N ALA A 88 -6.78 -22.01 13.29
CA ALA A 88 -8.00 -22.68 12.89
C ALA A 88 -8.48 -23.70 13.95
N ILE A 89 -7.54 -24.43 14.58
CA ILE A 89 -7.85 -25.31 15.72
C ILE A 89 -8.39 -24.49 16.90
N VAL A 90 -7.75 -23.36 17.24
CA VAL A 90 -8.21 -22.48 18.34
C VAL A 90 -9.62 -21.96 18.06
N ALA A 91 -9.88 -21.48 16.84
CA ALA A 91 -11.21 -21.04 16.43
C ALA A 91 -12.24 -22.18 16.49
N ALA A 92 -11.89 -23.39 16.04
CA ALA A 92 -12.76 -24.56 16.08
C ALA A 92 -13.14 -24.97 17.52
N LEU A 93 -12.22 -24.84 18.48
CA LEU A 93 -12.50 -25.12 19.89
C LEU A 93 -13.38 -24.03 20.53
N TRP A 94 -13.05 -22.77 20.29
CA TRP A 94 -13.80 -21.65 20.90
C TRP A 94 -15.19 -21.45 20.32
N THR A 95 -15.40 -21.75 19.05
CA THR A 95 -16.72 -21.71 18.40
C THR A 95 -17.71 -22.71 19.05
N GLN A 96 -17.22 -23.82 19.61
CA GLN A 96 -18.05 -24.78 20.35
C GLN A 96 -18.56 -24.20 21.66
N LYS A 97 -17.74 -23.39 22.32
CA LYS A 97 -18.06 -22.77 23.61
C LYS A 97 -18.87 -21.47 23.46
N VAL A 98 -18.49 -20.61 22.51
CA VAL A 98 -19.04 -19.27 22.34
C VAL A 98 -19.37 -19.04 20.87
N LYS A 99 -20.58 -19.45 20.45
CA LYS A 99 -21.02 -19.28 19.05
C LYS A 99 -20.96 -17.82 18.57
N ARG A 100 -21.25 -16.84 19.44
CA ARG A 100 -21.20 -15.41 19.09
C ARG A 100 -19.80 -14.90 18.67
N TRP A 101 -18.74 -15.65 18.94
CA TRP A 101 -17.37 -15.29 18.58
C TRP A 101 -16.88 -15.99 17.32
N SER A 102 -17.71 -16.81 16.68
CA SER A 102 -17.32 -17.60 15.51
C SER A 102 -16.71 -16.74 14.42
N ASP A 103 -17.42 -15.70 14.02
CA ASP A 103 -17.05 -14.90 12.86
C ASP A 103 -15.74 -14.16 13.12
N PHE A 104 -15.59 -13.59 14.33
CA PHE A 104 -14.36 -12.94 14.76
C PHE A 104 -13.17 -13.90 14.73
N LEU A 105 -13.30 -15.09 15.33
CA LEU A 105 -12.20 -16.05 15.44
C LEU A 105 -11.82 -16.66 14.09
N VAL A 106 -12.81 -16.97 13.26
CA VAL A 106 -12.60 -17.46 11.89
C VAL A 106 -11.92 -16.39 11.03
N PHE A 107 -12.35 -15.13 11.16
CA PHE A 107 -11.70 -14.01 10.49
C PHE A 107 -10.25 -13.80 10.98
N SER A 108 -9.99 -13.85 12.28
CA SER A 108 -8.63 -13.82 12.82
C SER A 108 -7.77 -14.98 12.34
N ALA A 109 -8.36 -16.18 12.20
CA ALA A 109 -7.67 -17.35 11.64
C ALA A 109 -7.29 -17.17 10.18
N SER A 110 -8.07 -16.43 9.38
CA SER A 110 -7.74 -16.16 7.96
C SER A 110 -6.39 -15.46 7.77
N ARG A 111 -5.94 -14.69 8.77
CA ARG A 111 -4.65 -13.97 8.75
C ARG A 111 -3.46 -14.92 8.56
N THR A 112 -3.51 -16.11 9.13
CA THR A 112 -2.39 -17.08 9.12
C THR A 112 -1.99 -17.56 7.72
N VAL A 113 -2.88 -17.45 6.73
CA VAL A 113 -2.58 -17.73 5.32
C VAL A 113 -1.49 -16.79 4.79
N PHE A 114 -1.54 -15.51 5.18
CA PHE A 114 -0.63 -14.47 4.71
C PHE A 114 0.72 -14.46 5.43
N HIS A 115 0.79 -15.03 6.64
CA HIS A 115 2.04 -15.15 7.39
C HIS A 115 3.08 -16.06 6.71
N HIS A 116 2.62 -16.99 5.88
CA HIS A 116 3.45 -18.08 5.35
C HIS A 116 3.51 -18.09 3.82
N ASN A 117 2.78 -17.18 3.15
CA ASN A 117 2.71 -17.12 1.71
C ASN A 117 2.81 -15.67 1.22
N ASN A 118 3.99 -15.29 0.73
CA ASN A 118 4.25 -13.96 0.20
C ASN A 118 3.42 -13.68 -1.07
N ASP A 119 3.16 -14.69 -1.91
CA ASP A 119 2.30 -14.54 -3.10
C ASP A 119 0.87 -14.14 -2.69
N ALA A 120 0.37 -14.68 -1.57
CA ALA A 120 -0.95 -14.30 -1.05
C ALA A 120 -0.97 -12.83 -0.58
N VAL A 121 0.14 -12.33 -0.03
CA VAL A 121 0.30 -10.92 0.35
C VAL A 121 0.32 -10.03 -0.90
N GLU A 122 1.08 -10.40 -1.93
CA GLU A 122 1.14 -9.69 -3.21
C GLU A 122 -0.25 -9.63 -3.87
N GLN A 123 -0.97 -10.75 -3.93
CA GLN A 123 -2.33 -10.81 -4.46
C GLN A 123 -3.31 -9.93 -3.66
N LEU A 124 -3.17 -9.88 -2.33
CA LEU A 124 -3.97 -9.01 -1.49
C LEU A 124 -3.68 -7.54 -1.75
N LEU A 125 -2.40 -7.17 -1.91
CA LEU A 125 -2.01 -5.82 -2.29
C LEU A 125 -2.60 -5.44 -3.65
N ARG A 126 -2.49 -6.33 -4.65
CA ARG A 126 -3.08 -6.13 -5.98
C ARG A 126 -4.59 -5.92 -5.89
N SER A 127 -5.26 -6.67 -5.03
CA SER A 127 -6.69 -6.53 -4.78
C SER A 127 -7.03 -5.20 -4.08
N CYS A 128 -6.18 -4.69 -3.20
CA CYS A 128 -6.33 -3.35 -2.61
C CYS A 128 -6.24 -2.26 -3.68
N PHE A 129 -5.26 -2.32 -4.58
CA PHE A 129 -5.14 -1.38 -5.71
C PHE A 129 -6.35 -1.47 -6.64
N THR A 130 -6.76 -2.68 -7.01
CA THR A 130 -7.90 -2.93 -7.91
C THR A 130 -9.22 -2.40 -7.32
N ALA A 131 -9.48 -2.68 -6.04
CA ALA A 131 -10.68 -2.20 -5.33
C ALA A 131 -10.69 -0.68 -5.20
N THR A 132 -9.53 -0.07 -4.93
CA THR A 132 -9.42 1.39 -4.78
C THR A 132 -9.57 2.11 -6.11
N LEU A 133 -9.03 1.57 -7.20
CA LEU A 133 -9.09 2.19 -8.52
C LEU A 133 -10.37 1.81 -9.31
N GLY A 134 -11.14 0.84 -8.82
CA GLY A 134 -12.37 0.38 -9.47
C GLY A 134 -12.11 -0.40 -10.76
N MET A 135 -10.97 -1.10 -10.86
CA MET A 135 -10.49 -1.76 -12.07
C MET A 135 -11.00 -3.21 -12.24
N SER A 136 -12.12 -3.57 -11.59
CA SER A 136 -12.68 -4.92 -11.64
C SER A 136 -13.31 -5.24 -13.00
N SER A 137 -13.00 -6.43 -13.55
CA SER A 137 -13.52 -6.92 -14.84
C SER A 137 -14.99 -7.37 -14.82
N SER A 138 -15.61 -7.49 -13.64
CA SER A 138 -17.02 -7.85 -13.46
C SER A 138 -17.91 -6.60 -13.27
N SER A 139 -18.58 -6.19 -14.35
CA SER A 139 -19.78 -5.33 -14.37
C SER A 139 -20.75 -5.72 -13.24
N VAL A 140 -21.23 -4.83 -12.35
CA VAL A 140 -22.35 -3.86 -12.59
C VAL A 140 -22.26 -2.63 -11.65
N CYS A 141 -21.25 -2.51 -10.78
CA CYS A 141 -21.11 -1.35 -9.89
C CYS A 141 -19.62 -1.02 -9.64
N CYS A 142 -18.97 -0.36 -10.59
CA CYS A 142 -17.59 0.11 -10.45
C CYS A 142 -17.54 1.42 -9.63
N CYS A 143 -17.86 1.36 -8.34
CA CYS A 143 -17.57 2.46 -7.43
C CYS A 143 -16.21 2.20 -6.78
N GLY A 144 -15.12 2.65 -7.41
CA GLY A 144 -13.80 2.60 -6.76
C GLY A 144 -13.75 3.43 -5.47
N GLY A 145 -12.59 3.43 -4.80
CA GLY A 145 -12.29 4.28 -3.67
C GLY A 145 -12.32 3.57 -2.32
N VAL A 146 -12.32 4.36 -1.25
CA VAL A 146 -12.15 3.88 0.13
C VAL A 146 -13.28 2.93 0.55
N ALA A 147 -14.50 3.17 0.07
CA ALA A 147 -15.64 2.29 0.34
C ALA A 147 -15.45 0.88 -0.22
N SER A 148 -14.81 0.74 -1.39
CA SER A 148 -14.51 -0.57 -1.98
C SER A 148 -13.27 -1.22 -1.35
N LEU A 149 -12.31 -0.42 -0.89
CA LEU A 149 -11.13 -0.91 -0.18
C LEU A 149 -11.47 -1.45 1.22
N LEU A 150 -12.32 -0.74 1.97
CA LEU A 150 -12.65 -1.05 3.36
C LEU A 150 -14.03 -1.71 3.55
N GLY A 151 -14.87 -1.71 2.51
CA GLY A 151 -16.24 -2.20 2.58
C GLY A 151 -17.09 -1.43 3.59
N HIS A 152 -18.18 -2.06 4.04
CA HIS A 152 -19.04 -1.56 5.12
C HIS A 152 -18.55 -1.96 6.53
N GLY A 153 -17.27 -2.35 6.67
CA GLY A 153 -16.72 -2.89 7.91
C GLY A 153 -17.08 -4.36 8.16
N PHE A 154 -16.36 -4.98 9.11
CA PHE A 154 -16.62 -6.36 9.52
C PHE A 154 -17.90 -6.41 10.39
N GLY A 155 -18.91 -7.20 9.99
CA GLY A 155 -20.15 -7.38 10.76
C GLY A 155 -21.40 -6.66 10.22
N SER A 156 -21.41 -6.16 8.99
CA SER A 156 -22.63 -5.66 8.35
C SER A 156 -23.58 -6.82 7.99
N HIS A 157 -24.36 -7.27 8.96
CA HIS A 157 -25.35 -8.36 8.83
C HIS A 157 -26.62 -7.89 8.10
N CYS A 158 -26.55 -7.54 6.81
CA CYS A 158 -27.76 -7.29 6.02
C CYS A 158 -28.43 -8.57 5.53
N SER A 159 -27.74 -9.71 5.57
CA SER A 159 -28.28 -10.97 5.02
C SER A 159 -27.57 -12.19 5.63
N GLY A 160 -28.00 -12.62 6.82
CA GLY A 160 -27.93 -14.02 7.31
C GLY A 160 -26.67 -14.88 7.05
N GLY A 161 -25.50 -14.27 6.88
CA GLY A 161 -24.24 -14.91 6.49
C GLY A 161 -23.06 -13.94 6.57
N LEU A 162 -21.84 -14.44 6.32
CA LEU A 162 -20.64 -13.60 6.32
C LEU A 162 -20.71 -12.60 5.14
N SER A 163 -20.74 -11.30 5.45
CA SER A 163 -20.52 -10.25 4.44
C SER A 163 -19.15 -10.45 3.80
N PRO A 164 -19.01 -10.28 2.47
CA PRO A 164 -17.70 -10.35 1.82
C PRO A 164 -16.74 -9.37 2.49
N VAL A 165 -15.56 -9.87 2.86
CA VAL A 165 -14.52 -9.06 3.49
C VAL A 165 -13.82 -8.26 2.40
N ALA A 166 -13.71 -6.94 2.60
CA ALA A 166 -12.97 -6.08 1.70
C ALA A 166 -11.44 -6.27 1.88
N PRO A 167 -10.65 -6.19 0.79
CA PRO A 167 -9.21 -6.50 0.83
C PRO A 167 -8.43 -5.60 1.80
N GLY A 168 -8.80 -4.32 1.92
CA GLY A 168 -8.15 -3.39 2.84
C GLY A 168 -8.39 -3.72 4.31
N ILE A 169 -9.57 -4.24 4.67
CA ILE A 169 -9.84 -4.69 6.06
C ILE A 169 -8.95 -5.87 6.43
N LEU A 170 -8.76 -6.80 5.50
CA LEU A 170 -7.87 -7.94 5.73
C LEU A 170 -6.41 -7.49 5.82
N TYR A 171 -5.98 -6.57 4.93
CA TYR A 171 -4.64 -5.99 4.98
C TYR A 171 -4.35 -5.31 6.33
N LEU A 172 -5.29 -4.48 6.83
CA LEU A 172 -5.18 -3.81 8.14
C LEU A 172 -5.06 -4.79 9.31
N ARG A 173 -5.45 -6.06 9.13
CA ARG A 173 -5.25 -7.10 10.14
C ARG A 173 -3.91 -7.81 10.00
N ILE A 174 -3.35 -7.93 8.80
CA ILE A 174 -2.13 -8.71 8.59
C ILE A 174 -0.85 -7.87 8.56
N PHE A 175 -0.90 -6.56 8.27
CA PHE A 175 0.31 -5.79 7.94
C PHE A 175 1.41 -5.83 9.02
N ARG A 176 1.04 -5.86 10.31
CA ARG A 176 1.98 -5.92 11.44
C ARG A 176 2.74 -7.24 11.53
N CYS A 177 2.30 -8.24 10.79
CA CYS A 177 2.80 -9.59 10.82
C CYS A 177 3.66 -9.94 9.60
N ILE A 178 3.75 -9.03 8.63
CA ILE A 178 4.61 -9.17 7.46
C ILE A 178 6.06 -8.93 7.91
N LYS A 179 6.93 -9.92 7.70
CA LYS A 179 8.32 -9.88 8.19
C LYS A 179 9.22 -9.01 7.29
N ASP A 180 9.10 -9.19 5.97
CA ASP A 180 10.01 -8.57 5.00
C ASP A 180 9.40 -7.29 4.42
N CYS A 181 9.45 -6.21 5.21
CA CYS A 181 8.87 -4.93 4.86
C CYS A 181 9.56 -4.25 3.65
N SER A 182 10.84 -4.54 3.39
CA SER A 182 11.57 -4.00 2.24
C SER A 182 11.05 -4.56 0.91
N ILE A 183 10.92 -5.89 0.83
CA ILE A 183 10.35 -6.58 -0.34
C ILE A 183 8.92 -6.10 -0.57
N LEU A 184 8.14 -5.98 0.51
CA LEU A 184 6.77 -5.45 0.43
C LEU A 184 6.72 -4.04 -0.17
N ALA A 185 7.68 -3.17 0.14
CA ALA A 185 7.72 -1.83 -0.44
C ALA A 185 8.08 -1.85 -1.94
N GLU A 186 8.94 -2.77 -2.37
CA GLU A 186 9.22 -3.01 -3.79
C GLU A 186 7.97 -3.54 -4.53
N ASP A 187 7.21 -4.45 -3.91
CA ASP A 187 5.95 -4.95 -4.45
C ASP A 187 4.91 -3.83 -4.58
N ILE A 188 4.78 -2.98 -3.55
CA ILE A 188 3.88 -1.81 -3.58
C ILE A 188 4.30 -0.83 -4.68
N LEU A 189 5.59 -0.57 -4.83
CA LEU A 189 6.13 0.30 -5.88
C LEU A 189 5.84 -0.28 -7.27
N SER A 190 6.03 -1.59 -7.45
CA SER A 190 5.75 -2.31 -8.70
C SER A 190 4.26 -2.27 -9.05
N LEU A 191 3.39 -2.53 -8.08
CA LEU A 191 1.93 -2.44 -8.22
C LEU A 191 1.46 -1.02 -8.53
N LEU A 192 2.10 0.00 -7.95
CA LEU A 192 1.83 1.40 -8.28
C LEU A 192 2.15 1.67 -9.75
N MET A 193 3.32 1.26 -10.25
CA MET A 193 3.71 1.45 -11.65
C MET A 193 2.79 0.69 -12.62
N LEU A 194 2.41 -0.54 -12.30
CA LEU A 194 1.44 -1.31 -13.07
C LEU A 194 0.07 -0.62 -13.11
N SER A 195 -0.42 -0.14 -11.97
CA SER A 195 -1.69 0.58 -11.89
C SER A 195 -1.68 1.86 -12.73
N VAL A 196 -0.57 2.60 -12.73
CA VAL A 196 -0.41 3.82 -13.54
C VAL A 196 -0.37 3.51 -15.03
N LYS A 197 0.27 2.40 -15.42
CA LYS A 197 0.26 1.92 -16.80
C LYS A 197 -1.16 1.61 -17.27
N ASP A 198 -1.93 0.88 -16.46
CA ASP A 198 -3.31 0.56 -16.79
C ASP A 198 -4.19 1.82 -16.88
N ILE A 199 -4.01 2.79 -15.97
CA ILE A 199 -4.67 4.11 -16.05
C ILE A 199 -4.33 4.80 -17.38
N ALA A 200 -3.05 4.83 -17.75
CA ALA A 200 -2.59 5.46 -18.98
C ALA A 200 -3.20 4.79 -20.23
N GLU A 201 -3.29 3.46 -20.26
CA GLU A 201 -3.90 2.72 -21.37
C GLU A 201 -5.38 3.07 -21.59
N THR A 202 -6.11 3.45 -20.54
CA THR A 202 -7.51 3.92 -20.66
C THR A 202 -7.64 5.36 -21.19
N THR A 203 -6.57 6.15 -21.15
CA THR A 203 -6.56 7.55 -21.60
C THR A 203 -6.18 7.72 -23.07
N VAL A 204 -5.40 6.79 -23.62
CA VAL A 204 -4.91 6.88 -25.00
C VAL A 204 -5.94 6.29 -25.97
N PRO A 205 -6.36 7.01 -27.03
CA PRO A 205 -7.21 6.43 -28.04
C PRO A 205 -6.49 5.25 -28.69
N ARG A 206 -7.08 4.05 -28.64
CA ARG A 206 -6.74 2.98 -29.59
C ARG A 206 -7.08 3.48 -30.98
N GLN A 207 -6.14 4.12 -31.66
CA GLN A 207 -6.26 4.42 -33.08
C GLN A 207 -6.15 3.09 -33.84
N ARG A 208 -7.27 2.36 -33.92
CA ARG A 208 -7.44 1.28 -34.89
C ARG A 208 -8.16 1.86 -36.10
N SER A 209 -7.38 2.20 -37.11
CA SER A 209 -7.81 1.97 -38.50
C SER A 209 -8.21 0.49 -38.62
N ASP A 210 -9.50 0.20 -38.61
CA ASP A 210 -10.22 -0.22 -39.82
C ASP A 210 -11.59 -0.82 -39.47
N LYS A 211 -12.61 -0.25 -40.12
CA LYS A 211 -13.94 -0.78 -40.43
C LYS A 211 -14.42 -2.01 -39.63
N LEU A 212 -15.23 -1.79 -38.58
CA LEU A 212 -16.34 -2.71 -38.32
C LEU A 212 -17.54 -2.03 -37.66
N LYS A 213 -18.58 -1.90 -38.49
CA LYS A 213 -20.03 -1.89 -38.25
C LYS A 213 -20.55 -1.33 -36.91
N LYS A 214 -21.33 -0.26 -37.04
CA LYS A 214 -22.32 0.24 -36.07
C LYS A 214 -23.09 -0.91 -35.43
N SER A 215 -22.79 -1.21 -34.16
CA SER A 215 -23.73 -1.88 -33.25
C SER A 215 -24.54 -0.78 -32.55
N LYS A 216 -25.86 -0.79 -32.73
CA LYS A 216 -26.82 -0.04 -31.90
C LYS A 216 -26.84 -0.73 -30.54
N TYR A 217 -26.56 0.01 -29.47
CA TYR A 217 -26.37 -0.46 -28.08
C TYR A 217 -24.99 -1.05 -27.77
N GLY A 218 -24.02 -0.15 -27.55
CA GLY A 218 -22.73 -0.49 -26.96
C GLY A 218 -22.19 0.73 -26.21
N MET A 219 -22.08 0.61 -24.89
CA MET A 219 -21.51 1.61 -23.99
C MET A 219 -20.12 2.02 -24.53
N ARG A 220 -19.98 3.24 -25.04
CA ARG A 220 -18.67 3.81 -25.36
C ARG A 220 -17.88 3.87 -24.05
N HIS A 221 -16.82 3.06 -23.92
CA HIS A 221 -15.79 3.33 -22.93
C HIS A 221 -15.22 4.71 -23.28
N GLY A 222 -15.62 5.71 -22.50
CA GLY A 222 -15.30 7.11 -22.74
C GLY A 222 -13.83 7.35 -22.51
N GLN A 223 -13.21 8.09 -23.43
CA GLN A 223 -11.86 8.63 -23.27
C GLN A 223 -11.75 9.35 -21.92
N VAL A 224 -10.88 8.85 -21.04
CA VAL A 224 -10.64 9.47 -19.73
C VAL A 224 -9.80 10.74 -19.95
N SER A 225 -10.25 11.89 -19.44
CA SER A 225 -9.48 13.13 -19.52
C SER A 225 -8.15 13.00 -18.76
N LEU A 226 -7.11 13.73 -19.18
CA LEU A 226 -5.84 13.76 -18.45
C LEU A 226 -6.02 14.17 -16.98
N ALA A 227 -6.96 15.07 -16.70
CA ALA A 227 -7.30 15.46 -15.33
C ALA A 227 -7.84 14.28 -14.51
N ALA A 228 -8.75 13.48 -15.09
CA ALA A 228 -9.28 12.28 -14.44
C ALA A 228 -8.20 11.21 -14.24
N ALA A 229 -7.32 11.00 -15.22
CA ALA A 229 -6.17 10.11 -15.08
C ALA A 229 -5.26 10.53 -13.93
N MET A 230 -4.93 11.82 -13.84
CA MET A 230 -4.14 12.37 -12.75
C MET A 230 -4.82 12.19 -11.39
N THR A 231 -6.15 12.31 -11.30
CA THR A 231 -6.84 12.02 -10.03
C THR A 231 -6.69 10.57 -9.61
N GLN A 232 -6.77 9.62 -10.55
CA GLN A 232 -6.55 8.19 -10.26
C GLN A 232 -5.09 7.91 -9.88
N VAL A 233 -4.12 8.54 -10.54
CA VAL A 233 -2.70 8.45 -10.17
C VAL A 233 -2.46 8.93 -8.74
N LYS A 234 -3.05 10.06 -8.35
CA LYS A 234 -2.95 10.56 -6.96
C LYS A 234 -3.53 9.57 -5.96
N VAL A 235 -4.68 8.98 -6.28
CA VAL A 235 -5.32 7.97 -5.43
C VAL A 235 -4.43 6.73 -5.30
N ALA A 236 -3.91 6.19 -6.41
CA ALA A 236 -2.99 5.05 -6.39
C ALA A 236 -1.74 5.32 -5.55
N ALA A 237 -1.12 6.50 -5.74
CA ALA A 237 0.05 6.91 -4.98
C ALA A 237 -0.25 7.08 -3.48
N SER A 238 -1.42 7.64 -3.14
CA SER A 238 -1.86 7.78 -1.73
C SER A 238 -2.10 6.43 -1.05
N LEU A 239 -2.66 5.45 -1.78
CA LEU A 239 -2.82 4.09 -1.30
C LEU A 239 -1.44 3.46 -1.04
N GLY A 240 -0.55 3.49 -2.05
CA GLY A 240 0.81 2.96 -1.91
C GLY A 240 1.54 3.55 -0.71
N ALA A 241 1.50 4.88 -0.55
CA ALA A 241 2.12 5.57 0.57
C ALA A 241 1.55 5.13 1.93
N THR A 242 0.22 4.93 1.99
CA THR A 242 -0.45 4.43 3.20
C THR A 242 0.00 3.01 3.55
N LEU A 243 0.07 2.12 2.56
CA LEU A 243 0.46 0.72 2.74
C LEU A 243 1.93 0.60 3.20
N VAL A 244 2.84 1.36 2.59
CA VAL A 244 4.25 1.42 3.01
C VAL A 244 4.36 1.94 4.45
N TRP A 245 3.71 3.06 4.74
CA TRP A 245 3.75 3.66 6.08
C TRP A 245 3.22 2.70 7.14
N LEU A 246 2.07 2.07 6.91
CA LEU A 246 1.49 1.11 7.86
C LEU A 246 2.43 -0.07 8.11
N SER A 247 3.04 -0.62 7.08
CA SER A 247 3.84 -1.84 7.17
C SER A 247 5.14 -1.66 7.96
N GLY A 248 5.93 -0.64 7.61
CA GLY A 248 7.28 -0.50 8.15
C GLY A 248 7.57 0.84 8.84
N GLY A 249 6.57 1.70 8.99
CA GLY A 249 6.69 2.96 9.69
C GLY A 249 7.79 3.86 9.13
N THR A 250 8.46 4.62 10.01
CA THR A 250 9.41 5.67 9.60
C THR A 250 10.67 5.10 8.98
N ALA A 251 11.05 3.89 9.40
CA ALA A 251 12.26 3.23 8.91
C ALA A 251 12.10 2.81 7.44
N LEU A 252 10.94 2.25 7.09
CA LEU A 252 10.67 1.86 5.71
C LEU A 252 10.50 3.07 4.79
N VAL A 253 9.82 4.13 5.24
CA VAL A 253 9.74 5.39 4.47
C VAL A 253 11.11 6.02 4.27
N GLN A 254 11.98 5.96 5.28
CA GLN A 254 13.37 6.40 5.15
C GLN A 254 14.11 5.61 4.06
N SER A 255 14.07 4.27 4.11
CA SER A 255 14.71 3.42 3.09
C SER A 255 14.10 3.64 1.71
N LEU A 256 12.77 3.87 1.63
CA LEU A 256 12.10 4.20 0.37
C LEU A 256 12.72 5.42 -0.31
N ILE A 257 12.88 6.51 0.45
CA ILE A 257 13.33 7.79 -0.10
C ILE A 257 14.85 7.81 -0.31
N GLN A 258 15.63 7.25 0.63
CA GLN A 258 17.10 7.31 0.55
C GLN A 258 17.73 6.23 -0.34
N GLU A 259 17.06 5.08 -0.50
CA GLU A 259 17.69 3.90 -1.11
C GLU A 259 16.85 3.36 -2.28
N MET A 260 15.59 2.98 -2.04
CA MET A 260 14.78 2.30 -3.07
C MET A 260 14.49 3.20 -4.25
N LEU A 261 14.02 4.45 -4.04
CA LEU A 261 13.71 5.36 -5.14
C LEU A 261 14.96 5.76 -5.93
N PRO A 262 16.07 6.22 -5.32
CA PRO A 262 17.31 6.46 -6.04
C PRO A 262 17.79 5.24 -6.84
N SER A 263 17.81 4.05 -6.23
CA SER A 263 18.19 2.81 -6.92
C SER A 263 17.27 2.51 -8.10
N TRP A 264 15.96 2.71 -7.93
CA TRP A 264 14.97 2.53 -8.99
C TRP A 264 15.21 3.47 -10.18
N PHE A 265 15.52 4.75 -9.94
CA PHE A 265 15.85 5.72 -11.00
C PHE A 265 17.18 5.44 -11.71
N LEU A 266 18.15 4.83 -11.00
CA LEU A 266 19.43 4.43 -11.56
C LEU A 266 19.33 3.14 -12.39
N SER A 267 18.37 2.27 -12.08
CA SER A 267 18.12 1.05 -12.85
C SER A 267 17.39 1.31 -14.17
N VAL A 268 17.59 0.42 -15.15
CA VAL A 268 16.94 0.52 -16.47
C VAL A 268 15.45 0.18 -16.35
N GLN A 269 14.59 1.15 -16.62
CA GLN A 269 13.14 1.00 -16.54
C GLN A 269 12.53 0.68 -17.91
N ASN A 270 12.23 -0.59 -18.18
CA ASN A 270 11.57 -1.02 -19.41
C ASN A 270 10.04 -0.94 -19.28
N LEU A 271 9.48 0.28 -19.21
CA LEU A 271 8.03 0.48 -19.20
C LEU A 271 7.40 0.35 -20.61
N ASP A 272 8.23 0.30 -21.66
CA ASP A 272 7.86 0.42 -23.09
C ASP A 272 7.48 -0.85 -23.85
N GLN A 273 6.97 -1.91 -23.19
CA GLN A 273 6.45 -3.07 -23.95
C GLN A 273 5.13 -2.81 -24.73
N GLY A 274 4.78 -1.56 -25.07
CA GLY A 274 3.51 -1.25 -25.74
C GLY A 274 3.39 0.13 -26.42
N GLY A 275 4.01 0.30 -27.59
CA GLY A 275 3.62 1.27 -28.63
C GLY A 275 3.56 2.77 -28.25
N ALA A 276 2.94 3.58 -29.11
CA ALA A 276 2.94 5.06 -29.13
C ALA A 276 2.41 5.79 -27.86
N SER A 277 2.12 5.07 -26.77
CA SER A 277 1.65 5.63 -25.49
C SER A 277 2.77 5.95 -24.49
N GLY A 278 4.01 5.47 -24.74
CA GLY A 278 5.12 5.51 -23.77
C GLY A 278 5.34 6.88 -23.12
N GLY A 279 5.33 7.97 -23.90
CA GLY A 279 5.55 9.32 -23.37
C GLY A 279 4.53 9.80 -22.33
N MET A 280 3.27 9.37 -22.40
CA MET A 280 2.27 9.69 -21.38
C MET A 280 2.43 8.80 -20.14
N VAL A 281 2.69 7.51 -20.35
CA VAL A 281 2.93 6.53 -19.27
C VAL A 281 4.09 7.02 -18.40
N TYR A 282 5.22 7.40 -19.00
CA TYR A 282 6.38 7.93 -18.28
C TYR A 282 6.06 9.17 -17.43
N LYS A 283 5.31 10.13 -17.98
CA LYS A 283 4.90 11.34 -17.24
C LYS A 283 4.00 11.00 -16.05
N LEU A 284 2.99 10.15 -16.26
CA LEU A 284 2.09 9.73 -15.18
C LEU A 284 2.84 8.93 -14.11
N CYS A 285 3.79 8.05 -14.49
CA CYS A 285 4.64 7.32 -13.56
C CYS A 285 5.52 8.27 -12.74
N GLY A 286 6.17 9.25 -13.38
CA GLY A 286 6.97 10.25 -12.68
C GLY A 286 6.14 11.03 -11.64
N HIS A 287 4.93 11.47 -12.01
CA HIS A 287 4.01 12.08 -11.06
C HIS A 287 3.58 11.12 -9.94
N ALA A 288 3.27 9.87 -10.26
CA ALA A 288 2.90 8.87 -9.27
C ALA A 288 3.98 8.68 -8.21
N LEU A 289 5.25 8.56 -8.64
CA LEU A 289 6.41 8.46 -7.75
C LEU A 289 6.57 9.72 -6.89
N ALA A 290 6.31 10.90 -7.44
CA ALA A 290 6.39 12.16 -6.69
C ALA A 290 5.34 12.20 -5.57
N TYR A 291 4.07 11.91 -5.89
CA TYR A 291 3.00 11.82 -4.90
C TYR A 291 3.29 10.73 -3.87
N PHE A 292 3.77 9.57 -4.31
CA PHE A 292 4.09 8.45 -3.44
C PHE A 292 5.19 8.80 -2.44
N ALA A 293 6.28 9.42 -2.89
CA ALA A 293 7.38 9.85 -2.03
C ALA A 293 6.93 10.92 -1.01
N VAL A 294 6.24 11.97 -1.48
CA VAL A 294 5.82 13.08 -0.60
C VAL A 294 4.77 12.62 0.41
N TYR A 295 3.74 11.88 -0.01
CA TYR A 295 2.74 11.36 0.94
C TYR A 295 3.35 10.40 1.95
N SER A 296 4.28 9.54 1.53
CA SER A 296 4.99 8.65 2.46
C SER A 296 5.75 9.46 3.52
N GLY A 297 6.48 10.51 3.11
CA GLY A 297 7.17 11.41 4.02
C GLY A 297 6.23 12.19 4.95
N MET A 298 5.09 12.67 4.43
CA MET A 298 4.08 13.37 5.22
C MET A 298 3.48 12.47 6.30
N PHE A 299 3.19 11.21 5.98
CA PHE A 299 2.70 10.24 6.98
C PHE A 299 3.76 9.91 8.03
N ALA A 300 5.03 9.83 7.65
CA ALA A 300 6.12 9.47 8.56
C ALA A 300 6.58 10.60 9.47
N TRP A 301 6.62 11.84 8.97
CA TRP A 301 7.24 12.97 9.68
C TRP A 301 6.35 14.20 9.86
N GLY A 302 5.13 14.17 9.32
CA GLY A 302 4.22 15.30 9.36
C GLY A 302 4.65 16.47 8.49
N ILE A 303 3.81 17.50 8.50
CA ILE A 303 4.01 18.76 7.77
C ILE A 303 4.49 19.89 8.69
N ASP A 304 4.58 19.63 9.99
CA ASP A 304 4.87 20.64 10.99
C ASP A 304 6.32 21.14 10.89
N PRO A 305 6.55 22.44 11.11
CA PRO A 305 7.89 23.03 11.07
C PRO A 305 8.77 22.49 12.20
N VAL A 306 8.18 22.14 13.35
CA VAL A 306 8.91 21.54 14.47
C VAL A 306 9.27 20.10 14.10
N PRO A 307 10.56 19.76 13.93
CA PRO A 307 10.94 18.42 13.51
C PRO A 307 10.65 17.43 14.63
N VAL A 308 9.77 16.46 14.35
CA VAL A 308 9.53 15.31 15.24
C VAL A 308 10.79 14.45 15.37
N SER A 309 11.69 14.49 14.38
CA SER A 309 12.98 13.82 14.42
C SER A 309 14.03 14.51 13.54
N ARG A 310 15.31 14.44 13.94
CA ARG A 310 16.45 14.80 13.08
C ARG A 310 16.63 13.87 11.87
N ARG A 311 15.87 12.77 11.80
CA ARG A 311 15.94 11.84 10.67
C ARG A 311 15.34 12.47 9.42
N ARG A 312 14.23 13.22 9.55
CA ARG A 312 13.58 13.94 8.42
C ARG A 312 14.59 14.78 7.65
N GLU A 313 15.28 15.67 8.35
CA GLU A 313 16.29 16.59 7.81
C GLU A 313 17.38 15.82 7.02
N ARG A 314 17.91 14.74 7.59
CA ARG A 314 18.93 13.90 6.94
C ARG A 314 18.39 13.25 5.66
N VAL A 315 17.18 12.71 5.70
CA VAL A 315 16.56 12.05 4.55
C VAL A 315 16.29 13.04 3.43
N MET A 316 15.69 14.19 3.75
CA MET A 316 15.43 15.24 2.78
C MET A 316 16.72 15.78 2.17
N ARG A 317 17.75 16.05 2.98
CA ARG A 317 19.06 16.48 2.47
C ARG A 317 19.65 15.49 1.48
N SER A 318 19.71 14.21 1.84
CA SER A 318 20.23 13.16 0.95
C SER A 318 19.46 13.08 -0.36
N HIS A 319 18.13 13.13 -0.28
CA HIS A 319 17.28 13.01 -1.46
C HIS A 319 17.41 14.22 -2.40
N PHE A 320 17.38 15.44 -1.85
CA PHE A 320 17.59 16.67 -2.63
C PHE A 320 18.98 16.72 -3.27
N GLU A 321 20.02 16.24 -2.57
CA GLU A 321 21.37 16.16 -3.12
C GLU A 321 21.45 15.15 -4.28
N PHE A 322 20.74 14.02 -4.18
CA PHE A 322 20.59 13.07 -5.28
C PHE A 322 19.91 13.73 -6.49
N LEU A 323 18.78 14.40 -6.29
CA LEU A 323 18.07 15.13 -7.36
C LEU A 323 18.99 16.17 -8.04
N ALA A 324 19.72 16.96 -7.24
CA ALA A 324 20.62 18.00 -7.75
C ALA A 324 21.80 17.41 -8.52
N SER A 325 22.35 16.30 -8.05
CA SER A 325 23.48 15.65 -8.71
C SER A 325 23.09 14.96 -10.02
N ALA A 326 21.88 14.40 -10.10
CA ALA A 326 21.33 13.90 -11.35
C ALA A 326 21.01 15.03 -12.33
N LEU A 327 20.44 16.15 -11.87
CA LEU A 327 20.18 17.34 -12.70
C LEU A 327 21.45 17.95 -13.29
N ASP A 328 22.53 18.01 -12.49
CA ASP A 328 23.84 18.50 -12.96
C ASP A 328 24.55 17.52 -13.93
N GLY A 329 23.98 16.33 -14.16
CA GLY A 329 24.62 15.28 -14.95
C GLY A 329 25.82 14.60 -14.26
N LYS A 330 25.99 14.78 -12.94
CA LYS A 330 27.02 14.07 -12.16
C LYS A 330 26.67 12.60 -11.95
N ILE A 331 25.38 12.28 -12.04
CA ILE A 331 24.84 10.92 -11.91
C ILE A 331 24.08 10.61 -13.19
N SER A 332 24.41 9.49 -13.82
CA SER A 332 23.66 8.95 -14.95
C SER A 332 22.43 8.21 -14.46
N LEU A 333 21.26 8.51 -15.04
CA LEU A 333 19.99 7.85 -14.74
C LEU A 333 19.73 6.70 -15.71
N GLY A 334 19.06 5.65 -15.25
CA GLY A 334 18.63 4.52 -16.08
C GLY A 334 17.19 4.65 -16.60
N CYS A 335 16.45 5.66 -16.15
CA CYS A 335 15.05 5.89 -16.51
C CYS A 335 14.87 6.92 -17.64
N ASP A 336 13.67 6.95 -18.23
CA ASP A 336 13.30 7.94 -19.26
C ASP A 336 13.33 9.39 -18.72
N LEU A 337 13.78 10.32 -19.56
CA LEU A 337 13.91 11.73 -19.20
C LEU A 337 12.56 12.38 -18.88
N SER A 338 11.47 11.98 -19.54
CA SER A 338 10.13 12.50 -19.27
C SER A 338 9.62 12.04 -17.90
N LEU A 339 9.92 10.80 -17.52
CA LEU A 339 9.62 10.27 -16.19
C LEU A 339 10.40 11.03 -15.13
N TRP A 340 11.71 11.15 -15.32
CA TRP A 340 12.58 11.88 -14.40
C TRP A 340 12.13 13.33 -14.21
N ARG A 341 11.87 14.04 -15.30
CA ARG A 341 11.40 15.43 -15.27
C ARG A 341 10.05 15.56 -14.56
N ALA A 342 9.11 14.65 -14.82
CA ALA A 342 7.80 14.65 -14.16
C ALA A 342 7.91 14.36 -12.65
N TYR A 343 8.82 13.46 -12.26
CA TYR A 343 9.12 13.17 -10.87
C TYR A 343 9.72 14.37 -10.14
N VAL A 344 10.81 14.95 -10.66
CA VAL A 344 11.49 16.08 -10.03
C VAL A 344 10.56 17.28 -9.90
N SER A 345 9.89 17.66 -11.00
CA SER A 345 8.97 18.81 -11.01
C SER A 345 7.78 18.57 -10.09
N GLY A 346 7.21 17.36 -10.11
CA GLY A 346 6.12 16.98 -9.22
C GLY A 346 6.52 16.95 -7.75
N PHE A 347 7.67 16.37 -7.43
CA PHE A 347 8.17 16.24 -6.06
C PHE A 347 8.48 17.61 -5.47
N LEU A 348 9.26 18.44 -6.16
CA LEU A 348 9.61 19.78 -5.69
C LEU A 348 8.39 20.68 -5.63
N GLY A 349 7.46 20.58 -6.58
CA GLY A 349 6.18 21.30 -6.54
C GLY A 349 5.37 20.97 -5.30
N LEU A 350 5.18 19.68 -5.01
CA LEU A 350 4.46 19.23 -3.83
C LEU A 350 5.16 19.62 -2.53
N VAL A 351 6.49 19.56 -2.47
CA VAL A 351 7.23 19.97 -1.26
C VAL A 351 7.11 21.47 -1.02
N VAL A 352 7.22 22.29 -2.07
CA VAL A 352 7.08 23.76 -1.98
C VAL A 352 5.66 24.18 -1.57
N GLU A 353 4.65 23.45 -2.01
CA GLU A 353 3.24 23.74 -1.76
C GLU A 353 2.77 23.18 -0.40
N CYS A 354 3.08 21.92 -0.10
CA CYS A 354 2.49 21.18 1.02
C CYS A 354 3.42 21.04 2.23
N THR A 355 4.74 21.02 2.04
CA THR A 355 5.72 20.80 3.11
C THR A 355 6.91 21.78 3.04
N PRO A 356 6.66 23.10 3.04
CA PRO A 356 7.71 24.09 2.82
C PRO A 356 8.82 24.06 3.89
N CYS A 357 8.54 23.55 5.08
CA CYS A 357 9.53 23.34 6.13
C CYS A 357 10.65 22.36 5.72
N TRP A 358 10.38 21.39 4.84
CA TRP A 358 11.39 20.45 4.35
C TRP A 358 12.41 21.15 3.46
N VAL A 359 12.01 22.21 2.75
CA VAL A 359 12.93 23.03 1.93
C VAL A 359 13.94 23.75 2.82
N GLN A 360 13.50 24.26 3.98
CA GLN A 360 14.33 25.00 4.92
C GLN A 360 15.40 24.12 5.61
N GLU A 361 15.23 22.81 5.58
CA GLU A 361 16.16 21.83 6.16
C GLU A 361 17.34 21.46 5.22
N VAL A 362 17.25 21.89 3.96
CA VAL A 362 18.22 21.58 2.90
C VAL A 362 19.19 22.75 2.71
N ASP A 363 20.45 22.44 2.42
CA ASP A 363 21.49 23.44 2.16
C ASP A 363 21.14 24.28 0.91
N LEU A 364 21.24 25.60 1.05
CA LEU A 364 20.98 26.57 -0.01
C LEU A 364 21.76 26.29 -1.30
N LYS A 365 22.98 25.76 -1.22
CA LYS A 365 23.77 25.38 -2.40
C LYS A 365 23.07 24.31 -3.24
N VAL A 366 22.43 23.35 -2.58
CA VAL A 366 21.67 22.28 -3.24
C VAL A 366 20.42 22.87 -3.89
N LEU A 367 19.70 23.74 -3.16
CA LEU A 367 18.50 24.41 -3.66
C LEU A 367 18.79 25.31 -4.87
N ARG A 368 19.93 26.01 -4.89
CA ARG A 368 20.38 26.79 -6.07
C ARG A 368 20.61 25.89 -7.29
N ARG A 369 21.28 24.74 -7.12
CA ARG A 369 21.51 23.76 -8.20
C ARG A 369 20.19 23.23 -8.76
N LEU A 370 19.28 22.82 -7.88
CA LEU A 370 17.94 22.38 -8.27
C LEU A 370 17.16 23.47 -9.01
N SER A 371 17.17 24.69 -8.49
CA SER A 371 16.51 25.84 -9.12
C SER A 371 17.05 26.13 -10.52
N ASN A 372 18.37 26.06 -10.70
CA ASN A 372 18.99 26.24 -12.02
C ASN A 372 18.63 25.10 -12.98
N GLY A 373 18.60 23.85 -12.52
CA GLY A 373 18.15 22.71 -13.32
C GLY A 373 16.68 22.84 -13.76
N LEU A 374 15.79 23.26 -12.85
CA LEU A 374 14.39 23.55 -13.17
C LEU A 374 14.25 24.67 -14.22
N ARG A 375 15.06 25.72 -14.11
CA ARG A 375 15.13 26.81 -15.08
C ARG A 375 15.56 26.33 -16.47
N GLN A 376 16.55 25.45 -16.57
CA GLN A 376 16.94 24.83 -17.84
C GLN A 376 15.81 24.01 -18.48
N TRP A 377 14.86 23.55 -17.67
CA TRP A 377 13.64 22.90 -18.12
C TRP A 377 12.47 23.84 -18.35
N SER A 378 12.65 25.18 -18.30
CA SER A 378 11.58 26.19 -18.41
C SER A 378 10.51 26.08 -17.31
N GLU A 379 10.88 25.59 -16.13
CA GLU A 379 10.02 25.53 -14.92
C GLU A 379 10.29 26.73 -14.00
N ASP A 380 10.39 27.95 -14.55
CA ASP A 380 10.87 29.15 -13.85
C ASP A 380 10.06 29.49 -12.59
N LYS A 381 8.73 29.31 -12.67
CA LYS A 381 7.83 29.56 -11.52
C LYS A 381 8.17 28.64 -10.34
N LEU A 382 8.47 27.38 -10.61
CA LEU A 382 8.82 26.41 -9.58
C LEU A 382 10.24 26.65 -9.06
N ALA A 383 11.18 26.99 -9.94
CA ALA A 383 12.55 27.36 -9.57
C ALA A 383 12.56 28.53 -8.57
N VAL A 384 11.85 29.62 -8.90
CA VAL A 384 11.71 30.78 -8.00
C VAL A 384 10.98 30.41 -6.71
N ALA A 385 9.90 29.62 -6.80
CA ALA A 385 9.13 29.22 -5.62
C ALA A 385 9.97 28.37 -4.63
N LEU A 386 10.84 27.50 -5.15
CA LEU A 386 11.77 26.70 -4.35
C LEU A 386 12.70 27.59 -3.51
N LEU A 387 13.35 28.57 -4.15
CA LEU A 387 14.25 29.50 -3.44
C LEU A 387 13.49 30.39 -2.46
N ARG A 388 12.28 30.88 -2.80
CA ARG A 388 11.45 31.66 -1.88
C ARG A 388 11.08 30.91 -0.61
N ARG A 389 10.89 29.58 -0.68
CA ARG A 389 10.55 28.75 0.49
C ARG A 389 11.76 28.42 1.38
N ALA A 390 12.98 28.53 0.86
CA ALA A 390 14.21 28.23 1.58
C ALA A 390 14.52 29.22 2.74
N GLY A 391 13.86 30.38 2.75
CA GLY A 391 13.98 31.38 3.82
C GLY A 391 14.73 32.65 3.38
N PRO A 392 14.97 33.58 4.31
CA PRO A 392 15.53 34.91 4.00
C PRO A 392 16.89 34.86 3.31
N GLU A 393 17.76 33.91 3.68
CA GLU A 393 19.10 33.74 3.12
C GLU A 393 19.10 33.41 1.62
N ALA A 394 17.99 32.90 1.10
CA ALA A 394 17.82 32.53 -0.30
C ALA A 394 17.22 33.65 -1.17
N MET A 395 16.81 34.78 -0.58
CA MET A 395 16.08 35.83 -1.30
C MET A 395 16.94 36.51 -2.37
N ASP A 396 18.23 36.67 -2.12
CA ASP A 396 19.19 37.18 -3.10
C ASP A 396 19.27 36.27 -4.33
N ALA A 397 19.44 34.96 -4.11
CA ALA A 397 19.45 33.97 -5.19
C ALA A 397 18.12 33.92 -5.95
N ALA A 398 16.98 34.13 -5.28
CA ALA A 398 15.68 34.22 -5.93
C ALA A 398 15.56 35.48 -6.81
N ALA A 399 16.10 36.61 -6.35
CA ALA A 399 16.13 37.87 -7.09
C ALA A 399 17.04 37.78 -8.33
N GLU A 400 18.24 37.22 -8.18
CA GLU A 400 19.17 36.95 -9.30
C GLU A 400 18.50 36.09 -10.38
N LEU A 401 17.75 35.07 -9.98
CA LEU A 401 17.09 34.16 -10.92
C LEU A 401 15.94 34.83 -11.70
N ILE A 402 15.22 35.76 -11.07
CA ILE A 402 14.17 36.57 -11.72
C ILE A 402 14.80 37.59 -12.68
N LEU A 403 15.80 38.33 -12.22
CA LEU A 403 16.45 39.37 -13.03
C LEU A 403 17.20 38.80 -14.22
N GLY A 404 17.76 37.60 -14.10
CA GLY A 404 18.38 36.92 -15.24
C GLY A 404 17.39 36.32 -16.24
N SER A 405 16.07 36.34 -15.96
CA SER A 405 15.01 35.79 -16.83
C SER A 405 14.30 36.84 -17.70
N GLU A 406 14.55 38.13 -17.40
CA GLU A 406 14.34 39.25 -18.33
C GLU A 406 15.48 39.31 -19.36
#